data_AF-A0A966VB34-F1
#
_entry.id   AF-A0A966VB34-F1
#
_cell.length_a   1.000
_cell.length_b   1.000
_cell.length_c   1.000
_cell.angle_alpha   90.00
_cell.angle_beta   90.00
_cell.angle_gamma   90.00
#
_symmetry.space_group_name_H-M   'P 1'
#
loop_
_entity.id
_entity.type
_entity.pdbx_description
1 polymer ?
#
loop_
_entity_poly.entity_id
_entity_poly.type
_entity_poly.pdbx_seq_one_letter_code
_entity_poly.pdbx_strand_id
1 'polypeptide(L)'
;MGVFRTILYLCVITAIVAVVVLLVYKQVSEHYQQLDPMLQTIKDSLRPLHPRVESIDFFEGKKSYTINKKRIYLCLKDKNEEYYDQNMLLYVAIHELAHVLCDEIGHTAKFNRIFQEQLQRAVELGIYDPDKPIVRDYCGHT
;
A
#
# COMPACT_ATOMS: atom_id res chain seq x y z
N MET A 1 -45.08 24.48 -15.98
CA MET A 1 -43.64 24.69 -16.27
C MET A 1 -42.78 24.91 -15.02
N GLY A 2 -43.26 25.59 -13.96
CA GLY A 2 -42.47 25.83 -12.73
C GLY A 2 -42.13 24.57 -11.92
N VAL A 3 -43.10 23.68 -11.70
CA VAL A 3 -42.92 22.45 -10.88
C VAL A 3 -41.84 21.52 -11.46
N PHE A 4 -41.83 21.31 -12.78
CA PHE A 4 -40.82 20.49 -13.45
C PHE A 4 -39.41 21.07 -13.29
N ARG A 5 -39.25 22.39 -13.40
CA ARG A 5 -37.98 23.07 -13.14
C ARG A 5 -37.53 22.89 -11.69
N THR A 6 -38.42 23.07 -10.72
CA THR A 6 -38.10 22.88 -9.30
C THR A 6 -37.69 21.44 -9.00
N ILE A 7 -38.40 20.45 -9.54
CA ILE A 7 -38.04 19.02 -9.40
C ILE A 7 -36.65 18.77 -10.00
N LEU A 8 -36.38 19.29 -11.20
CA LEU A 8 -35.08 19.18 -11.84
C LEU A 8 -33.95 19.79 -10.99
N TYR A 9 -34.16 20.98 -10.41
CA TYR A 9 -33.18 21.60 -9.52
C TYR A 9 -32.92 20.77 -8.26
N LEU A 10 -33.96 20.21 -7.63
CA LEU A 10 -33.79 19.34 -6.45
C LEU A 10 -33.04 18.04 -6.82
N CYS A 11 -33.34 17.43 -7.96
CA CYS A 11 -32.61 16.26 -8.46
C CYS A 11 -31.12 16.57 -8.71
N VAL A 12 -30.81 17.74 -9.29
CA VAL A 12 -29.42 18.16 -9.52
C VAL A 12 -28.69 18.41 -8.19
N ILE A 13 -29.32 19.11 -7.24
CA ILE A 13 -28.73 19.37 -5.92
C ILE A 13 -28.47 18.07 -5.18
N THR A 14 -29.44 17.15 -5.15
CA THR A 14 -29.28 15.85 -4.49
C THR A 14 -28.18 15.01 -5.13
N ALA A 15 -28.08 15.00 -6.47
CA ALA A 15 -26.98 14.34 -7.17
C ALA A 15 -25.61 14.95 -6.82
N ILE A 16 -25.49 16.27 -6.78
CA ILE A 16 -24.25 16.96 -6.39
C ILE A 16 -23.86 16.60 -4.95
N VAL A 17 -24.81 16.66 -4.01
CA VAL A 17 -24.57 16.30 -2.61
C VAL A 17 -24.13 14.84 -2.49
N ALA A 18 -24.77 13.91 -3.20
CA ALA A 18 -24.38 12.51 -3.21
C ALA A 18 -22.94 12.32 -3.74
N VAL A 19 -22.57 13.00 -4.83
CA VAL A 19 -21.20 12.97 -5.36
C VAL A 19 -20.20 13.49 -4.34
N VAL A 20 -20.48 14.63 -3.70
CA VAL A 20 -19.60 15.20 -2.67
C VAL A 20 -19.44 14.23 -1.49
N VAL A 21 -20.53 13.64 -1.00
CA VAL A 21 -20.49 12.65 0.08
C VAL A 21 -19.65 11.44 -0.31
N LEU A 22 -19.78 10.94 -1.54
CA LEU A 22 -18.96 9.82 -2.03
C LEU A 22 -17.47 10.18 -2.12
N LEU A 23 -17.13 11.40 -2.57
CA LEU A 23 -15.75 11.86 -2.63
C LEU A 23 -15.15 12.01 -1.23
N VAL A 24 -15.90 12.59 -0.28
CA VAL A 24 -15.48 12.72 1.12
C VAL A 24 -15.32 11.35 1.76
N TYR A 25 -16.29 10.45 1.56
CA TYR A 25 -16.23 9.08 2.07
C TYR A 25 -14.98 8.36 1.57
N LYS A 26 -14.66 8.48 0.27
CA LYS A 26 -13.45 7.90 -0.30
C LYS A 26 -12.18 8.48 0.32
N GLN A 27 -12.08 9.81 0.42
CA GLN A 27 -10.92 10.48 1.00
C GLN A 27 -10.69 10.06 2.45
N VAL A 28 -11.76 10.02 3.25
CA VAL A 28 -11.72 9.60 4.65
C VAL A 28 -11.30 8.14 4.76
N SER A 29 -11.88 7.26 3.94
CA SER A 29 -11.50 5.85 3.92
C SER A 29 -10.04 5.63 3.56
N GLU A 30 -9.52 6.33 2.55
CA GLU A 30 -8.09 6.26 2.19
C GLU A 30 -7.20 6.75 3.34
N HIS A 31 -7.60 7.82 4.02
CA HIS A 31 -6.86 8.31 5.19
C HIS A 31 -6.80 7.30 6.33
N TYR A 32 -7.92 6.64 6.67
CA TYR A 32 -7.94 5.60 7.70
C TYR A 32 -7.04 4.40 7.34
N GLN A 33 -6.96 4.02 6.07
CA GLN A 33 -6.06 2.95 5.62
C GLN A 33 -4.57 3.27 5.82
N GLN A 34 -4.18 4.54 5.92
CA GLN A 34 -2.79 4.95 6.17
C GLN A 34 -2.45 5.00 7.67
N LEU A 35 -3.47 5.00 8.55
CA LEU A 35 -3.30 5.14 10.00
C LEU A 35 -2.99 3.82 10.71
N ASP A 36 -2.95 2.69 9.99
CA ASP A 36 -2.60 1.40 10.58
C ASP A 36 -1.18 1.47 11.20
N PRO A 37 -1.01 1.15 12.50
CA PRO A 37 0.28 1.27 13.18
C PRO A 37 1.35 0.38 12.55
N MET A 38 1.00 -0.80 12.01
CA MET A 38 1.94 -1.68 11.34
C MET A 38 2.49 -1.04 10.06
N LEU A 39 1.66 -0.30 9.30
CA LEU A 39 2.15 0.44 8.13
C LEU A 39 3.16 1.53 8.50
N GLN A 40 2.92 2.23 9.61
CA GLN A 40 3.85 3.25 10.08
C GLN A 40 5.17 2.60 10.50
N THR A 41 5.12 1.50 11.26
CA THR A 41 6.32 0.73 11.61
C THR A 41 7.10 0.28 10.36
N ILE A 42 6.41 -0.28 9.36
CA ILE A 42 7.04 -0.70 8.09
C ILE A 42 7.65 0.50 7.36
N LYS A 43 6.91 1.61 7.20
CA LYS A 43 7.42 2.81 6.53
C LYS A 43 8.67 3.35 7.23
N ASP A 44 8.66 3.42 8.55
CA ASP A 44 9.78 3.87 9.36
C ASP A 44 11.00 2.95 9.21
N SER A 45 10.80 1.64 9.20
CA SER A 45 11.84 0.64 8.93
C SER A 45 12.43 0.77 7.51
N LEU A 46 11.63 1.18 6.52
CA LEU A 46 12.10 1.31 5.13
C LEU A 46 12.86 2.62 4.86
N ARG A 47 12.63 3.68 5.64
CA ARG A 47 13.28 5.00 5.44
C ARG A 47 14.80 4.96 5.28
N PRO A 48 15.57 4.19 6.09
CA PRO A 48 17.03 4.11 5.97
C PRO A 48 17.53 3.36 4.72
N LEU A 49 16.65 2.61 4.05
CA LEU A 49 17.00 1.83 2.86
C LEU A 49 17.13 2.74 1.64
N HIS A 50 16.17 3.64 1.43
CA HIS A 50 16.16 4.50 0.25
C HIS A 50 15.37 5.81 0.47
N PRO A 51 15.89 6.99 0.05
CA PRO A 51 15.22 8.28 0.24
C PRO A 51 13.86 8.39 -0.46
N ARG A 52 13.62 7.56 -1.49
CA ARG A 52 12.34 7.48 -2.21
C ARG A 52 11.16 7.17 -1.27
N VAL A 53 11.38 6.47 -0.16
CA VAL A 53 10.35 6.04 0.79
C VAL A 53 9.52 7.21 1.33
N GLU A 54 10.11 8.39 1.52
CA GLU A 54 9.39 9.58 1.99
C GLU A 54 8.28 10.03 1.04
N SER A 55 8.48 9.81 -0.25
CA SER A 55 7.53 10.21 -1.30
C SER A 55 6.51 9.12 -1.66
N ILE A 56 6.50 8.00 -0.93
CA ILE A 56 5.59 6.88 -1.15
C ILE A 56 4.47 6.92 -0.11
N ASP A 57 3.25 6.75 -0.60
CA ASP A 57 2.07 6.55 0.22
C ASP A 57 1.88 5.04 0.46
N PHE A 58 1.69 4.65 1.72
CA PHE A 58 1.44 3.25 2.12
C PHE A 58 0.00 3.09 2.57
N PHE A 59 -0.65 2.03 2.13
CA PHE A 59 -2.05 1.73 2.44
C PHE A 59 -2.23 0.27 2.80
N GLU A 60 -3.22 -0.03 3.65
CA GLU A 60 -3.69 -1.39 3.85
C GLU A 60 -4.51 -1.84 2.62
N GLY A 61 -4.27 -3.07 2.18
CA GLY A 61 -4.99 -3.70 1.06
C GLY A 61 -5.31 -5.17 1.33
N LYS A 62 -6.18 -5.75 0.50
CA LYS A 62 -6.46 -7.21 0.54
C LYS A 62 -5.33 -8.04 -0.08
N LYS A 63 -4.44 -7.37 -0.82
CA LYS A 63 -3.27 -7.92 -1.53
C LYS A 63 -2.19 -6.87 -1.51
N SER A 64 -0.95 -7.29 -1.72
CA SER A 64 0.18 -6.38 -1.86
C SER A 64 0.46 -6.08 -3.33
N TYR A 65 0.62 -4.80 -3.64
CA TYR A 65 0.92 -4.32 -4.98
C TYR A 65 1.33 -2.84 -4.97
N THR A 66 1.97 -2.43 -6.05
CA THR A 66 2.36 -1.05 -6.29
C THR A 66 1.51 -0.40 -7.39
N ILE A 67 1.05 0.84 -7.17
CA ILE A 67 0.38 1.68 -8.17
C ILE A 67 1.27 2.87 -8.53
N ASN A 68 1.51 3.05 -9.84
CA ASN A 68 2.19 4.21 -10.42
C ASN A 68 3.52 4.58 -9.76
N LYS A 69 4.24 3.61 -9.18
CA LYS A 69 5.54 3.80 -8.50
C LYS A 69 5.51 4.89 -7.42
N LYS A 70 4.35 5.07 -6.79
CA LYS A 70 4.08 6.12 -5.78
C LYS A 70 3.24 5.62 -4.61
N ARG A 71 2.42 4.59 -4.82
CA ARG A 71 1.55 4.03 -3.79
C ARG A 71 1.85 2.55 -3.63
N ILE A 72 2.09 2.12 -2.40
CA ILE A 72 2.25 0.72 -2.02
C ILE A 72 1.03 0.33 -1.20
N TYR A 73 0.36 -0.74 -1.61
CA TYR A 73 -0.67 -1.41 -0.82
C TYR A 73 -0.04 -2.65 -0.22
N LEU A 74 -0.28 -2.88 1.07
CA LEU A 74 0.20 -4.06 1.79
C LEU A 74 -0.96 -4.82 2.40
N CYS A 75 -0.95 -6.13 2.22
CA CYS A 75 -1.83 -7.02 2.95
C CYS A 75 -1.22 -7.35 4.31
N LEU A 76 -1.76 -6.75 5.37
CA LEU A 76 -1.14 -6.77 6.69
C LEU A 76 -1.60 -7.95 7.53
N LYS A 77 -2.82 -8.43 7.29
CA LYS A 77 -3.52 -9.39 8.15
C LYS A 77 -3.89 -10.65 7.39
N ASP A 78 -3.90 -11.76 8.11
CA ASP A 78 -4.34 -13.06 7.62
C ASP A 78 -5.87 -13.16 7.57
N LYS A 79 -6.38 -14.35 7.24
CA LYS A 79 -7.82 -14.64 7.17
C LYS A 79 -8.54 -14.55 8.53
N ASN A 80 -7.80 -14.57 9.63
CA ASN A 80 -8.30 -14.45 10.99
C ASN A 80 -8.20 -13.00 11.52
N GLU A 81 -7.84 -12.06 10.66
CA GLU A 81 -7.60 -10.65 10.99
C GLU A 81 -6.37 -10.42 11.90
N GLU A 82 -5.47 -11.40 12.00
CA GLU A 82 -4.22 -11.27 12.74
C GLU A 82 -3.10 -10.75 11.84
N TYR A 83 -2.25 -9.86 12.35
CA TYR A 83 -1.10 -9.39 11.58
C TYR A 83 -0.15 -10.55 11.24
N TYR A 84 0.36 -10.56 10.01
CA TYR A 84 1.53 -11.37 9.70
C TYR A 84 2.74 -10.90 10.52
N ASP A 85 3.70 -11.81 10.71
CA ASP A 85 4.98 -11.47 11.32
C ASP A 85 5.63 -10.27 10.61
N GLN A 86 6.16 -9.33 11.40
CA GLN A 86 6.72 -8.09 10.87
C GLN A 86 7.88 -8.34 9.90
N ASN A 87 8.69 -9.38 10.12
CA ASN A 87 9.79 -9.72 9.22
C ASN A 87 9.28 -10.15 7.83
N MET A 88 8.17 -10.91 7.81
CA MET A 88 7.47 -11.28 6.58
C MET A 88 6.92 -10.04 5.87
N LEU A 89 6.27 -9.12 6.60
CA LEU A 89 5.75 -7.89 6.02
C LEU A 89 6.85 -6.98 5.49
N LEU A 90 8.01 -6.93 6.14
CA LEU A 90 9.18 -6.19 5.65
C LEU A 90 9.73 -6.77 4.36
N TYR A 91 9.80 -8.10 4.23
CA TYR A 91 10.18 -8.75 2.97
C TYR A 91 9.28 -8.32 1.82
N VAL A 92 7.96 -8.35 2.02
CA VAL A 92 6.96 -7.92 1.02
C VAL A 92 7.05 -6.41 0.76
N ALA A 93 7.24 -5.58 1.78
CA ALA A 93 7.37 -4.14 1.60
C ALA A 93 8.64 -3.77 0.81
N ILE A 94 9.75 -4.48 1.03
CA ILE A 94 10.98 -4.31 0.25
C ILE A 94 10.77 -4.76 -1.20
N HIS A 95 9.98 -5.81 -1.45
CA HIS A 95 9.58 -6.24 -2.79
C HIS A 95 8.81 -5.15 -3.53
N GLU A 96 7.80 -4.55 -2.88
CA GLU A 96 7.03 -3.45 -3.46
C GLU A 96 7.87 -2.19 -3.65
N LEU A 97 8.79 -1.90 -2.72
CA LEU A 97 9.77 -0.81 -2.89
C LEU A 97 10.64 -1.04 -4.14
N ALA A 98 11.06 -2.27 -4.40
CA ALA A 98 11.81 -2.59 -5.62
C ALA A 98 10.97 -2.34 -6.89
N HIS A 99 9.66 -2.62 -6.87
CA HIS A 99 8.76 -2.23 -7.96
C HIS A 99 8.63 -0.71 -8.14
N VAL A 100 8.67 0.06 -7.05
CA VAL A 100 8.70 1.53 -7.11
C VAL A 100 10.00 2.06 -7.74
N LEU A 101 11.13 1.45 -7.40
CA LEU A 101 12.47 1.87 -7.85
C LEU A 101 12.81 1.38 -9.27
N CYS A 102 12.20 0.29 -9.71
CA CYS A 102 12.41 -0.26 -11.05
C CYS A 102 11.57 0.49 -12.10
N ASP A 103 12.20 0.89 -13.19
CA ASP A 103 11.52 1.50 -14.33
C ASP A 103 10.80 0.48 -15.23
N GLU A 104 11.24 -0.78 -15.21
CA GLU A 104 10.70 -1.91 -15.96
C GLU A 104 9.46 -2.54 -15.28
N ILE A 105 8.70 -3.35 -16.03
CA ILE A 105 7.50 -4.05 -15.55
C ILE A 105 7.86 -5.52 -15.27
N GLY A 106 7.38 -6.04 -14.13
CA GLY A 106 7.61 -7.43 -13.71
C GLY A 106 8.95 -7.63 -12.99
N HIS A 107 9.35 -8.89 -12.83
CA HIS A 107 10.55 -9.30 -12.08
C HIS A 107 11.75 -9.52 -13.01
N THR A 108 12.13 -8.47 -13.74
CA THR A 108 13.30 -8.50 -14.62
C THR A 108 14.61 -8.64 -13.86
N ALA A 109 15.73 -8.85 -14.58
CA ALA A 109 17.06 -8.84 -13.96
C ALA A 109 17.35 -7.52 -13.21
N LYS A 110 16.89 -6.39 -13.74
CA LYS A 110 17.02 -5.08 -13.10
C LYS A 110 16.21 -5.01 -11.80
N PHE A 111 14.95 -5.48 -11.83
CA PHE A 111 14.15 -5.59 -10.61
C PHE A 111 14.86 -6.45 -9.56
N ASN A 112 15.31 -7.65 -9.94
CA ASN A 112 15.92 -8.59 -9.00
C ASN A 112 17.18 -8.00 -8.37
N ARG A 113 18.01 -7.30 -9.16
CA ARG A 113 19.19 -6.60 -8.62
C ARG A 113 18.79 -5.55 -7.58
N ILE A 114 17.82 -4.69 -7.89
CA ILE A 114 17.33 -3.66 -6.95
C ILE A 114 16.77 -4.30 -5.68
N PHE A 115 15.94 -5.33 -5.83
CA PHE A 115 15.34 -6.03 -4.71
C PHE A 115 16.40 -6.64 -3.79
N GLN A 116 17.39 -7.34 -4.35
CA GLN A 116 18.49 -7.92 -3.56
C GLN A 116 19.37 -6.85 -2.92
N GLU A 117 19.67 -5.74 -3.59
CA GLU A 117 20.40 -4.60 -3.01
C GLU A 117 19.68 -4.02 -1.79
N GLN A 118 18.36 -3.81 -1.88
CA GLN A 118 17.58 -3.28 -0.75
C GLN A 118 17.43 -4.31 0.38
N LEU A 119 17.22 -5.59 0.05
CA LEU A 119 17.08 -6.66 1.02
C LEU A 119 18.39 -6.87 1.80
N GLN A 120 19.53 -6.92 1.10
CA GLN A 120 20.85 -7.03 1.70
C GLN A 120 21.15 -5.86 2.64
N ARG A 121 20.83 -4.62 2.21
CA ARG A 121 20.95 -3.44 3.07
C ARG A 121 20.05 -3.51 4.30
N ALA A 122 18.85 -4.05 4.18
CA ALA A 122 17.96 -4.26 5.31
C ALA A 122 18.53 -5.27 6.32
N VAL A 123 19.20 -6.34 5.85
CA VAL A 123 19.93 -7.28 6.71
C VAL A 123 21.09 -6.58 7.44
N GLU A 124 21.91 -5.84 6.71
CA GLU A 124 23.07 -5.12 7.27
C GLU A 124 22.70 -4.09 8.35
N LEU A 125 21.51 -3.50 8.23
CA LEU A 125 20.96 -2.55 9.20
C LEU A 125 20.15 -3.21 10.32
N GLY A 126 20.01 -4.54 10.31
CA GLY A 126 19.20 -5.29 11.29
C GLY A 126 17.69 -5.04 11.18
N ILE A 127 17.21 -4.55 10.03
CA ILE A 127 15.79 -4.33 9.75
C ILE A 127 15.12 -5.64 9.35
N TYR A 128 15.82 -6.50 8.60
CA TYR A 128 15.30 -7.78 8.12
C TYR A 128 16.20 -8.93 8.60
N ASP A 129 15.56 -9.97 9.14
CA ASP A 129 16.18 -11.21 9.58
C ASP A 129 16.01 -12.29 8.49
N PRO A 130 17.09 -12.71 7.80
CA PRO A 130 17.01 -13.69 6.72
C PRO A 130 16.78 -15.12 7.22
N ASP A 131 16.97 -15.41 8.51
CA ASP A 131 16.81 -16.75 9.08
C ASP A 131 15.34 -17.05 9.44
N LYS A 132 14.50 -16.02 9.50
CA LYS A 132 13.06 -16.18 9.71
C LYS A 132 12.34 -16.65 8.45
N PRO A 133 11.41 -17.61 8.57
CA PRO A 133 10.70 -18.14 7.42
C PRO A 133 9.74 -17.13 6.81
N ILE A 134 9.63 -17.17 5.48
CA ILE A 134 8.64 -16.44 4.70
C ILE A 134 7.35 -17.29 4.63
N VAL A 135 6.21 -16.66 4.91
CA VAL A 135 4.90 -17.33 4.81
C VAL A 135 4.57 -17.54 3.33
N ARG A 136 4.39 -18.80 2.93
CA ARG A 136 4.09 -19.15 1.53
C ARG A 136 2.66 -18.86 1.10
N ASP A 137 1.71 -18.89 2.02
CA ASP A 137 0.29 -18.57 1.76
C ASP A 137 -0.02 -17.14 2.20
N TYR A 138 0.76 -16.19 1.65
CA TYR A 138 0.58 -14.78 1.97
C TYR A 138 -0.66 -14.24 1.27
N CYS A 139 -1.70 -13.95 2.04
CA CYS A 139 -2.98 -13.40 1.56
C CYS A 139 -3.65 -14.22 0.46
N GLY A 140 -3.59 -15.55 0.58
CA GLY A 140 -4.24 -16.47 -0.36
C GLY A 140 -3.52 -16.57 -1.71
N HIS A 141 -2.27 -16.13 -1.76
CA HIS A 141 -1.40 -16.29 -2.92
C HIS A 141 -0.36 -17.37 -2.63
N THR A 142 -0.46 -18.48 -3.34
CA THR A 142 0.57 -19.53 -3.49
C THR A 142 1.54 -19.19 -4.60
#